data_AF-A0A351C087-F1
#
_entry.id   AF-A0A351C087-F1
#
_cell.length_a   1.000
_cell.length_b   1.000
_cell.length_c   1.000
_cell.angle_alpha   90.00
_cell.angle_beta   90.00
_cell.angle_gamma   90.00
#
_symmetry.space_group_name_H-M   'P 1'
#
loop_
_entity.id
_entity.type
_entity.pdbx_description
1 polymer ?
#
loop_
_entity_poly.entity_id
_entity_poly.type
_entity_poly.pdbx_seq_one_letter_code
_entity_poly.pdbx_strand_id
1 'polypeptide(L)'
;MAKDKLELQVNIPTKIKLLQADPATGINSYGEWFLYNVECGELEYSYFAPEKVVQILKANNVGKDDQVVITKKLVKVGKKNVTDYEVNVLENNTPVQTNNFTNGRTNVASNGNSNGHSMVATNGVHQNAVDTAPAISRDYKMMLQCMTDAMMIRDELGHDVDVNKLGITLFLRKVKP
;
A
#
# COMPACT_ATOMS: atom_id res chain seq x y z
N MET A 1 14.39 23.94 -9.49
CA MET A 1 15.25 22.75 -9.73
C MET A 1 14.41 21.51 -9.48
N ALA A 2 14.64 20.44 -10.23
CA ALA A 2 14.01 19.15 -9.92
C ALA A 2 14.55 18.66 -8.57
N LYS A 3 13.66 18.27 -7.65
CA LYS A 3 14.05 17.71 -6.36
C LYS A 3 14.34 16.23 -6.55
N ASP A 4 15.43 15.74 -5.95
CA ASP A 4 15.78 14.33 -6.01
C ASP A 4 14.70 13.47 -5.36
N LYS A 5 14.59 12.23 -5.82
CA LYS A 5 13.65 11.26 -5.25
C LYS A 5 14.20 10.71 -3.92
N LEU A 6 13.39 10.73 -2.87
CA LEU A 6 13.72 10.06 -1.61
C LEU A 6 13.52 8.54 -1.77
N GLU A 7 14.58 7.79 -1.55
CA GLU A 7 14.56 6.32 -1.53
C GLU A 7 14.84 5.81 -0.11
N LEU A 8 13.87 5.10 0.47
CA LEU A 8 14.01 4.53 1.81
C LEU A 8 14.83 3.23 1.77
N GLN A 9 15.88 3.16 2.59
CA GLN A 9 16.65 1.94 2.75
C GLN A 9 15.86 0.90 3.58
N VAL A 10 15.96 -0.37 3.19
CA VAL A 10 15.23 -1.46 3.84
C VAL A 10 15.70 -1.64 5.28
N ASN A 11 14.74 -1.73 6.20
CA ASN A 11 14.91 -1.88 7.64
C ASN A 11 15.69 -0.75 8.33
N ILE A 12 15.84 0.41 7.67
CA ILE A 12 16.48 1.59 8.24
C ILE A 12 15.40 2.65 8.49
N PRO A 13 15.14 3.02 9.76
CA PRO A 13 14.23 4.11 10.09
C PRO A 13 14.76 5.43 9.52
N THR A 14 13.91 6.13 8.77
CA THR A 14 14.24 7.41 8.16
C THR A 14 13.27 8.47 8.67
N LYS A 15 13.83 9.49 9.31
CA LYS A 15 13.07 10.64 9.80
C LYS A 15 12.87 11.64 8.67
N ILE A 16 11.63 12.04 8.43
CA ILE A 16 11.27 13.04 7.44
C ILE A 16 10.33 14.08 8.04
N LYS A 17 10.36 15.30 7.50
CA LYS A 17 9.40 16.38 7.77
C LYS A 17 8.56 16.63 6.53
N LEU A 18 7.24 16.69 6.66
CA LEU A 18 6.35 16.98 5.53
C LEU A 18 6.36 18.47 5.21
N LEU A 19 6.48 18.84 3.94
CA LEU A 19 6.45 20.24 3.49
C LEU A 19 5.07 20.68 2.98
N GLN A 20 4.11 19.75 2.97
CA GLN A 20 2.72 19.94 2.57
C GLN A 20 1.83 18.93 3.31
N ALA A 21 0.57 19.30 3.55
CA ALA A 21 -0.39 18.44 4.25
C ALA A 21 -0.91 17.31 3.35
N ASP A 22 -1.33 17.64 2.13
CA ASP A 22 -1.83 16.68 1.16
C ASP A 22 -0.79 16.38 0.07
N PRO A 23 -0.72 15.13 -0.43
CA PRO A 23 0.15 14.79 -1.54
C PRO A 23 -0.43 15.29 -2.86
N ALA A 24 0.45 15.56 -3.83
CA ALA A 24 0.02 15.56 -5.22
C ALA A 24 -0.32 14.12 -5.64
N THR A 25 -1.36 13.95 -6.46
CA THR A 25 -1.85 12.62 -6.84
C THR A 25 -1.99 12.47 -8.36
N GLY A 26 -1.94 11.23 -8.82
CA GLY A 26 -2.30 10.87 -10.19
C GLY A 26 -2.30 9.36 -10.39
N ILE A 27 -2.52 8.92 -11.63
CA ILE A 27 -2.63 7.50 -11.99
C ILE A 27 -1.61 7.19 -13.09
N ASN A 28 -0.98 6.03 -12.99
CA ASN A 28 -0.18 5.42 -14.07
C ASN A 28 -0.57 3.95 -14.27
N SER A 29 0.16 3.24 -15.14
CA SER A 29 -0.08 1.82 -15.43
C SER A 29 0.05 0.87 -14.22
N TYR A 30 0.68 1.33 -13.14
CA TYR A 30 0.89 0.58 -11.90
C TYR A 30 -0.09 1.00 -10.78
N GLY A 31 -0.95 1.98 -11.03
CA GLY A 31 -1.95 2.47 -10.09
C GLY A 31 -1.80 3.93 -9.71
N GLU A 32 -2.43 4.30 -8.60
CA GLU A 32 -2.36 5.63 -8.03
C GLU A 32 -0.97 5.90 -7.43
N TRP A 33 -0.49 7.13 -7.61
CA TRP A 33 0.72 7.62 -6.95
C TRP A 33 0.41 8.83 -6.07
N PHE A 34 1.14 8.93 -4.97
CA PHE A 34 1.03 10.01 -3.99
C PHE A 34 2.41 10.62 -3.78
N LEU A 35 2.57 11.89 -4.12
CA LEU A 35 3.84 12.60 -4.08
C LEU A 35 3.85 13.65 -2.97
N TYR A 36 4.71 13.45 -1.99
CA TYR A 36 5.02 14.43 -0.96
C TYR A 36 6.32 15.17 -1.26
N ASN A 37 6.32 16.48 -0.99
CA ASN A 37 7.55 17.22 -0.74
C ASN A 37 7.94 17.02 0.71
N VAL A 38 9.17 16.56 0.97
CA VAL A 38 9.65 16.25 2.32
C VAL A 38 11.06 16.78 2.53
N GLU A 39 11.40 17.06 3.78
CA GLU A 39 12.78 17.33 4.20
C GLU A 39 13.32 16.11 4.93
N CYS A 40 14.53 15.69 4.56
CA CYS A 40 15.26 14.59 5.20
C CYS A 40 16.68 15.07 5.50
N GLY A 41 16.99 15.30 6.78
CA GLY A 41 18.20 16.03 7.16
C GLY A 41 18.05 17.52 6.79
N GLU A 42 18.96 18.04 5.97
CA GLU A 42 18.96 19.45 5.53
C GLU A 42 18.50 19.62 4.07
N LEU A 43 18.11 18.53 3.40
CA LEU A 43 17.78 18.51 1.97
C LEU A 43 16.30 18.22 1.74
N GLU A 44 15.75 18.84 0.70
CA GLU A 44 14.40 18.57 0.22
C GLU A 44 14.37 17.47 -0.85
N TYR A 45 13.36 16.60 -0.74
CA TYR A 45 13.16 15.50 -1.66
C TYR A 45 11.71 15.37 -2.12
N SER A 46 11.56 14.71 -3.26
CA SER A 46 10.30 14.15 -3.78
C SER A 46 10.10 12.75 -3.20
N TYR A 47 9.08 12.54 -2.37
CA TYR A 47 8.76 11.24 -1.80
C TYR A 47 7.48 10.65 -2.39
N PHE A 48 7.63 9.55 -3.13
CA PHE A 48 6.51 8.76 -3.64
C PHE A 48 6.03 7.82 -2.53
N ALA A 49 5.01 8.25 -1.79
CA ALA A 49 4.48 7.52 -0.65
C ALA A 49 3.62 6.32 -1.11
N PRO A 50 3.86 5.11 -0.59
CA PRO A 50 2.94 3.99 -0.73
C PRO A 50 1.58 4.32 -0.10
N GLU A 51 0.51 3.74 -0.63
CA GLU A 51 -0.86 3.94 -0.16
C GLU A 51 -1.00 3.75 1.38
N LYS A 52 -0.39 2.69 1.93
CA LYS A 52 -0.40 2.42 3.38
C LYS A 52 0.16 3.59 4.20
N VAL A 53 1.25 4.21 3.72
CA VAL A 53 1.84 5.38 4.39
C VAL A 53 0.86 6.54 4.37
N VAL A 54 0.24 6.83 3.22
CA VAL A 54 -0.75 7.90 3.07
C VAL A 54 -1.94 7.70 4.01
N GLN A 55 -2.46 6.47 4.11
CA GLN A 55 -3.56 6.14 5.01
C GLN A 55 -3.17 6.39 6.47
N ILE A 56 -1.97 5.99 6.89
CA ILE A 56 -1.50 6.22 8.27
C ILE A 56 -1.30 7.71 8.55
N LEU A 57 -0.73 8.47 7.61
CA LEU A 57 -0.56 9.93 7.78
C LEU A 57 -1.91 10.63 7.96
N LYS A 58 -2.89 10.29 7.11
CA LYS A 58 -4.26 10.85 7.21
C LYS A 58 -4.96 10.44 8.50
N ALA A 59 -4.86 9.17 8.89
CA ALA A 59 -5.48 8.65 10.11
C ALA A 59 -4.92 9.26 11.40
N ASN A 60 -3.67 9.75 11.36
CA ASN A 60 -3.02 10.43 12.49
C ASN A 60 -3.03 11.96 12.34
N ASN A 61 -3.81 12.50 11.39
CA ASN A 61 -3.92 13.95 11.14
C ASN A 61 -2.56 14.64 10.93
N VAL A 62 -1.59 13.94 10.34
CA VAL A 62 -0.25 14.47 10.10
C VAL A 62 -0.32 15.53 9.00
N GLY A 63 0.07 16.75 9.32
CA GLY A 63 0.02 17.90 8.44
C GLY A 63 1.38 18.37 7.95
N LYS A 64 1.38 19.59 7.38
CA LYS A 64 2.61 20.29 7.02
C LYS A 64 3.44 20.58 8.28
N ASP A 65 4.76 20.50 8.15
CA ASP A 65 5.78 20.72 9.18
C ASP A 65 5.82 19.64 10.28
N ASP A 66 4.91 18.66 10.26
CA ASP A 66 4.98 17.48 11.11
C ASP A 66 6.09 16.53 10.68
N GLN A 67 6.66 15.85 11.68
CA GLN A 67 7.74 14.90 11.49
C GLN A 67 7.23 13.48 11.70
N VAL A 68 7.69 12.57 10.85
CA VAL A 68 7.41 11.14 10.97
C VAL A 68 8.70 10.34 10.76
N VAL A 69 8.78 9.18 11.40
CA VAL A 69 9.79 8.17 11.08
C VAL A 69 9.13 7.08 10.25
N ILE A 70 9.61 6.88 9.03
CA ILE A 70 9.16 5.81 8.15
C ILE A 70 10.23 4.73 8.09
N THR A 71 9.83 3.48 8.29
CA THR A 71 10.69 2.32 8.07
C THR A 71 10.10 1.44 6.98
N LYS A 72 10.85 1.26 5.88
CA LYS A 72 10.54 0.27 4.84
C LYS A 72 10.93 -1.12 5.36
N LYS A 73 9.96 -1.95 5.70
CA LYS A 73 10.20 -3.30 6.22
C LYS A 73 10.24 -4.33 5.10
N LEU A 74 11.12 -5.32 5.23
CA LEU A 74 11.03 -6.55 4.45
C LEU A 74 10.36 -7.62 5.30
N VAL A 75 9.12 -7.96 4.96
CA VAL A 75 8.29 -8.91 5.72
C VAL A 75 8.15 -10.20 4.92
N LYS A 76 8.19 -11.35 5.60
CA LYS A 76 7.97 -12.65 4.96
C LYS A 76 6.51 -13.05 5.08
N VAL A 77 5.81 -13.08 3.95
CA VAL A 77 4.43 -13.56 3.85
C VAL A 77 4.49 -14.95 3.22
N GLY A 78 4.37 -15.98 4.06
CA GLY A 78 4.56 -17.38 3.67
C GLY A 78 5.97 -17.63 3.16
N LYS A 79 6.10 -17.84 1.84
CA LYS A 79 7.38 -18.12 1.15
C LYS A 79 7.96 -16.90 0.41
N LYS A 80 7.25 -15.76 0.40
CA LYS A 80 7.63 -14.57 -0.35
C LYS A 80 8.07 -13.45 0.60
N ASN A 81 9.07 -12.69 0.17
CA ASN A 81 9.39 -11.41 0.81
C ASN A 81 8.54 -10.32 0.17
N VAL A 82 7.86 -9.56 1.02
CA VAL A 82 6.98 -8.45 0.64
C VAL A 82 7.51 -7.20 1.33
N THR A 83 7.43 -6.07 0.63
CA THR A 83 7.74 -4.78 1.25
C THR A 83 6.53 -4.34 2.04
N ASP A 84 6.73 -4.01 3.30
CA ASP A 84 5.73 -3.36 4.15
C ASP A 84 6.29 -2.04 4.69
N TYR A 85 5.43 -1.22 5.29
CA TYR A 85 5.79 0.07 5.84
C TYR A 85 5.26 0.23 7.26
N GLU A 86 6.13 0.74 8.12
CA GLU A 86 5.84 1.17 9.49
C GLU A 86 6.06 2.69 9.55
N VAL A 87 5.11 3.42 10.13
CA VAL A 87 5.15 4.87 10.27
C VAL A 87 4.92 5.23 11.72
N ASN A 88 5.86 5.95 12.32
CA ASN A 88 5.77 6.47 13.67
C ASN A 88 5.69 8.00 13.60
N VAL A 89 4.57 8.56 14.05
CA VAL A 89 4.37 10.01 14.08
C VAL A 89 5.12 10.56 15.29
N LEU A 90 5.97 11.56 15.08
CA LEU A 90 6.55 12.29 16.20
C LEU A 90 5.55 13.35 16.62
N GLU A 91 5.08 13.29 17.87
CA GLU A 91 4.27 14.37 18.42
C GLU A 91 5.11 15.65 18.43
N ASN A 92 4.67 16.63 17.63
CA ASN A 92 5.10 17.99 17.81
C ASN A 92 4.52 18.45 19.15
N ASN A 93 5.39 18.54 20.17
CA ASN A 93 5.04 18.99 21.51
C ASN A 93 4.62 20.47 21.47
N THR A 94 3.43 20.71 20.97
CA THR A 94 2.72 21.98 20.98
C THR A 94 1.70 21.87 22.11
N PRO A 95 1.76 22.71 23.15
CA PRO A 95 0.87 22.59 24.30
C PRO A 95 -0.56 22.91 23.84
N VAL A 96 -1.37 21.88 23.58
CA VAL A 96 -2.79 22.06 23.34
C VAL A 96 -3.44 22.33 24.69
N GLN A 97 -3.89 23.57 24.87
CA GLN A 97 -4.61 24.01 26.06
C GLN A 97 -5.84 23.13 26.25
N THR A 98 -5.93 22.52 27.43
CA THR A 98 -7.12 21.87 27.97
C THR A 98 -8.28 22.86 27.96
N ASN A 99 -9.29 22.59 27.15
CA ASN A 99 -10.63 23.12 27.39
C ASN A 99 -11.50 21.96 27.88
N ASN A 100 -11.49 21.78 29.19
CA ASN A 100 -12.49 21.01 29.91
C ASN A 100 -13.86 21.66 29.68
N PHE A 101 -14.78 20.95 29.06
CA PHE A 101 -16.21 21.17 29.29
C PHE A 101 -16.86 19.89 29.81
N THR A 102 -17.52 20.10 30.93
CA THR A 102 -17.92 19.17 31.97
C THR A 102 -19.20 18.43 31.61
N ASN A 103 -19.31 17.17 32.05
CA ASN A 103 -20.53 16.38 32.05
C ASN A 103 -21.72 17.12 32.68
N GLY A 104 -22.85 17.19 31.96
CA GLY A 104 -24.14 17.61 32.47
C GLY A 104 -25.28 16.78 31.86
N ARG A 105 -25.95 15.99 32.70
CA ARG A 105 -27.17 15.23 32.41
C ARG A 105 -28.30 16.15 31.91
N THR A 106 -29.11 15.69 30.96
CA THR A 106 -30.58 15.69 31.08
C THR A 106 -31.22 14.74 30.05
N ASN A 107 -32.12 13.89 30.54
CA ASN A 107 -33.08 13.15 29.73
C ASN A 107 -34.15 14.10 29.20
N VAL A 108 -34.46 14.05 27.91
CA VAL A 108 -35.79 14.40 27.41
C VAL A 108 -36.11 13.52 26.21
N ALA A 109 -37.13 12.68 26.40
CA ALA A 109 -37.76 11.91 25.36
C ALA A 109 -38.63 12.83 24.49
N SER A 110 -38.57 12.65 23.17
CA SER A 110 -39.69 13.00 22.31
C SER A 110 -39.71 12.08 21.09
N ASN A 111 -40.71 11.21 21.14
CA ASN A 111 -41.27 10.38 20.08
C ASN A 111 -41.75 11.23 18.89
N GLY A 112 -41.59 10.72 17.66
CA GLY A 112 -42.06 11.38 16.44
C GLY A 112 -41.83 10.53 15.19
N ASN A 113 -42.74 9.58 14.97
CA ASN A 113 -42.90 8.79 13.74
C ASN A 113 -43.51 9.63 12.61
N SER A 114 -42.96 9.57 11.39
CA SER A 114 -43.73 9.78 10.17
C SER A 114 -43.10 9.08 8.97
N ASN A 115 -43.84 8.10 8.44
CA ASN A 115 -43.62 7.44 7.16
C ASN A 115 -43.80 8.41 5.98
N GLY A 116 -42.93 8.30 4.96
CA GLY A 116 -43.06 8.98 3.68
C GLY A 116 -42.56 8.09 2.54
N HIS A 117 -43.51 7.51 1.82
CA HIS A 117 -43.36 6.57 0.71
C HIS A 117 -43.28 7.35 -0.62
N SER A 118 -42.28 7.11 -1.48
CA SER A 118 -42.44 7.26 -2.93
C SER A 118 -41.36 6.49 -3.70
N MET A 119 -41.80 5.87 -4.78
CA MET A 119 -41.18 4.81 -5.57
C MET A 119 -40.40 5.33 -6.79
N VAL A 120 -39.85 4.37 -7.58
CA VAL A 120 -39.39 4.44 -8.99
C VAL A 120 -37.87 4.73 -9.16
N ALA A 121 -37.02 3.98 -9.88
CA ALA A 121 -37.17 2.89 -10.85
C ALA A 121 -35.85 2.07 -11.01
N THR A 122 -36.01 0.74 -11.13
CA THR A 122 -35.38 -0.20 -12.09
C THR A 122 -33.92 -0.08 -12.57
N ASN A 123 -33.21 -1.20 -12.30
CA ASN A 123 -32.42 -2.08 -13.19
C ASN A 123 -31.10 -1.61 -13.83
N GLY A 124 -30.04 -2.39 -13.58
CA GLY A 124 -28.81 -2.40 -14.37
C GLY A 124 -27.81 -3.46 -13.91
N VAL A 125 -28.10 -4.74 -14.18
CA VAL A 125 -27.09 -5.82 -14.21
C VAL A 125 -26.18 -5.55 -15.41
N HIS A 126 -24.86 -5.43 -15.20
CA HIS A 126 -23.88 -5.65 -16.27
C HIS A 126 -22.79 -6.61 -15.80
N GLN A 127 -22.88 -7.82 -16.33
CA GLN A 127 -21.82 -8.81 -16.39
C GLN A 127 -20.88 -8.49 -17.58
N ASN A 128 -19.65 -9.00 -17.47
CA ASN A 128 -18.76 -9.50 -18.54
C ASN A 128 -17.99 -8.56 -19.49
N ALA A 129 -16.66 -8.77 -19.40
CA ALA A 129 -15.70 -9.05 -20.47
C ALA A 129 -15.31 -7.95 -21.47
N VAL A 130 -14.02 -7.57 -21.43
CA VAL A 130 -13.22 -7.38 -22.64
C VAL A 130 -11.93 -8.19 -22.49
N ASP A 131 -11.84 -9.22 -23.33
CA ASP A 131 -10.62 -9.94 -23.65
C ASP A 131 -9.51 -8.96 -24.07
N THR A 132 -8.37 -9.04 -23.41
CA THR A 132 -7.10 -8.73 -24.07
C THR A 132 -6.15 -9.84 -23.66
N ALA A 133 -5.89 -10.75 -24.59
CA ALA A 133 -4.88 -11.79 -24.43
C ALA A 133 -3.60 -11.11 -23.90
N PRO A 134 -3.09 -11.48 -22.72
CA PRO A 134 -1.92 -10.81 -22.17
C PRO A 134 -0.77 -11.09 -23.13
N ALA A 135 -0.14 -10.02 -23.62
CA ALA A 135 1.08 -10.11 -24.40
C ALA A 135 2.02 -11.09 -23.69
N ILE A 136 2.24 -12.25 -24.32
CA ILE A 136 3.00 -13.35 -23.76
C ILE A 136 4.38 -12.79 -23.42
N SER A 137 4.64 -12.58 -22.13
CA SER A 137 5.93 -12.06 -21.65
C SER A 137 7.05 -12.87 -22.31
N ARG A 138 8.15 -12.21 -22.68
CA ARG A 138 9.32 -12.86 -23.30
C ARG A 138 9.73 -14.14 -22.56
N ASP A 139 9.57 -14.13 -21.24
CA ASP A 139 9.96 -15.22 -20.35
C ASP A 139 8.82 -16.20 -20.03
N TYR A 140 7.60 -15.97 -20.53
CA TYR A 140 6.42 -16.79 -20.26
C TYR A 140 6.60 -18.24 -20.72
N LYS A 141 7.14 -18.46 -21.93
CA LYS A 141 7.42 -19.81 -22.43
C LYS A 141 8.43 -20.54 -21.54
N MET A 142 9.46 -19.82 -21.07
CA MET A 142 10.47 -20.39 -20.16
C MET A 142 9.87 -20.69 -18.78
N MET A 143 9.00 -19.82 -18.27
CA MET A 143 8.28 -20.04 -17.02
C MET A 143 7.36 -21.26 -17.10
N LEU A 144 6.62 -21.42 -18.20
CA LEU A 144 5.78 -22.59 -18.45
C LEU A 144 6.61 -23.88 -18.49
N GLN A 145 7.75 -23.86 -19.20
CA GLN A 145 8.66 -24.99 -19.24
C GLN A 145 9.19 -25.34 -17.84
N CYS A 146 9.60 -24.35 -17.03
CA CYS A 146 10.08 -24.61 -15.68
C CYS A 146 9.00 -25.19 -14.76
N MET A 147 7.73 -24.83 -14.98
CA MET A 147 6.62 -25.41 -14.23
C MET A 147 6.36 -26.87 -14.64
N THR A 148 6.45 -27.17 -15.94
CA THR A 148 6.39 -28.55 -16.44
C THR A 148 7.52 -29.41 -15.88
N ASP A 149 8.76 -28.91 -15.93
CA ASP A 149 9.94 -29.58 -15.37
C ASP A 149 9.75 -29.83 -13.86
N ALA A 150 9.20 -28.87 -13.12
CA ALA A 150 8.93 -29.01 -11.70
C ALA A 150 7.88 -30.09 -11.37
N MET A 151 6.87 -30.28 -12.22
CA MET A 151 5.88 -31.36 -12.05
C MET A 151 6.52 -32.73 -12.29
N MET A 152 7.38 -32.87 -13.29
CA MET A 152 8.11 -34.11 -13.55
C MET A 152 9.02 -34.48 -12.37
N ILE A 153 9.76 -33.50 -11.83
CA ILE A 153 10.63 -33.72 -10.66
C ILE A 153 9.82 -34.13 -9.42
N ARG A 154 8.62 -33.56 -9.20
CA ARG A 154 7.75 -33.99 -8.11
C ARG A 154 7.34 -35.46 -8.28
N ASP A 155 6.98 -35.87 -9.49
CA ASP A 155 6.54 -37.23 -9.75
C ASP A 155 7.68 -38.25 -9.54
N GLU A 156 8.94 -37.84 -9.78
CA GLU A 156 10.14 -38.65 -9.50
C GLU A 156 10.52 -38.68 -8.01
N LEU A 157 10.41 -37.56 -7.29
CA LEU A 157 10.90 -37.42 -5.91
C LEU A 157 9.83 -37.67 -4.84
N GLY A 158 8.56 -37.80 -5.24
CA GLY A 158 7.42 -38.03 -4.35
C GLY A 158 6.61 -36.77 -4.02
N HIS A 159 5.39 -36.99 -3.50
CA HIS A 159 4.37 -35.96 -3.33
C HIS A 159 4.69 -34.84 -2.32
N ASP A 160 5.76 -34.95 -1.53
CA ASP A 160 6.12 -33.95 -0.50
C ASP A 160 6.93 -32.76 -1.06
N VAL A 161 7.03 -32.67 -2.38
CA VAL A 161 7.83 -31.68 -3.08
C VAL A 161 6.98 -30.50 -3.55
N ASP A 162 7.36 -29.30 -3.12
CA ASP A 162 6.70 -28.05 -3.50
C ASP A 162 7.03 -27.64 -4.94
N VAL A 163 6.14 -27.99 -5.86
CA VAL A 163 6.21 -27.69 -7.31
C VAL A 163 6.41 -26.19 -7.57
N ASN A 164 5.77 -25.31 -6.78
CA ASN A 164 5.87 -23.86 -7.00
C ASN A 164 7.29 -23.37 -6.68
N LYS A 165 7.87 -23.83 -5.58
CA LYS A 165 9.26 -23.53 -5.24
C LYS A 165 10.24 -24.08 -6.27
N LEU A 166 10.01 -25.32 -6.74
CA LEU A 166 10.85 -25.93 -7.78
C LEU A 166 10.79 -25.13 -9.08
N GLY A 167 9.60 -24.82 -9.58
CA GLY A 167 9.42 -24.07 -10.83
C GLY A 167 10.09 -22.70 -10.78
N ILE A 168 9.94 -21.96 -9.66
CA ILE A 168 10.62 -20.67 -9.47
C ILE A 168 12.15 -20.86 -9.41
N THR A 169 12.64 -21.91 -8.75
CA THR A 169 14.09 -22.18 -8.62
C THR A 169 14.71 -22.50 -9.98
N LEU A 170 14.07 -23.34 -10.79
CA LEU A 170 14.49 -23.67 -12.15
C LEU A 170 14.48 -22.44 -13.06
N PHE A 171 13.45 -21.60 -12.93
CA PHE A 171 13.35 -20.36 -13.69
C PHE A 171 14.47 -19.37 -13.34
N LEU A 172 14.70 -19.10 -12.05
CA LEU A 172 15.78 -18.21 -11.60
C LEU A 172 17.17 -18.70 -12.03
N ARG A 173 17.39 -20.02 -12.05
CA ARG A 173 18.64 -20.62 -12.57
C ARG A 173 18.82 -20.40 -14.07
N LYS A 174 17.74 -20.41 -14.86
CA LYS A 174 17.81 -20.21 -16.33
C LYS A 174 17.86 -18.74 -16.74
N VAL A 175 17.33 -17.83 -15.90
CA VAL A 175 17.28 -16.38 -16.19
C VAL A 175 18.57 -15.66 -15.75
N LYS A 176 19.30 -16.18 -14.76
CA LYS A 176 20.62 -15.64 -14.40
C LYS A 176 21.71 -16.27 -15.29
N PRO A 177 22.56 -15.48 -15.95
CA PRO A 177 23.71 -15.98 -16.71
C PRO A 177 24.78 -16.58 -15.79
#